data_AF-A0A1I6HBF0-F1
#
_entry.id   AF-A0A1I6HBF0-F1
#
_cell.length_a   1.000
_cell.length_b   1.000
_cell.length_c   1.000
_cell.angle_alpha   90.00
_cell.angle_beta   90.00
_cell.angle_gamma   90.00
#
_symmetry.space_group_name_H-M   'P 1'
#
loop_
_entity.id
_entity.type
_entity.pdbx_description
1 polymer ?
#
loop_
_entity_poly.entity_id
_entity_poly.type
_entity_poly.pdbx_seq_one_letter_code
_entity_poly.pdbx_strand_id
1 'polypeptide(L)'
;MTLTPMMKIALTYITILTLAMLSYFTGIVYYANLAGFIGAMGIMYLFFKDRPEDWDENSAEALEDKRWRKMWYFVLGFGIFASLIFGSLWNHQFGGMA
;
A
#
# COMPACT_ATOMS: atom_id res chain seq x y z
N MET A 1 1.62 -6.53 23.11
CA MET A 1 1.44 -7.59 22.10
C MET A 1 2.17 -7.17 20.84
N THR A 2 3.14 -7.94 20.35
CA THR A 2 3.86 -7.64 19.11
C THR A 2 3.11 -8.26 17.92
N LEU A 3 2.87 -7.48 16.86
CA LEU A 3 2.21 -7.98 15.65
C LEU A 3 3.21 -8.79 14.81
N THR A 4 2.78 -9.96 14.32
CA THR A 4 3.58 -10.76 13.38
C THR A 4 3.68 -10.05 12.01
N PRO A 5 4.69 -10.35 11.18
CA PRO A 5 4.82 -9.73 9.85
C PRO A 5 3.58 -9.91 8.98
N MET A 6 2.97 -11.11 9.00
CA MET A 6 1.76 -11.40 8.24
C MET A 6 0.57 -10.57 8.74
N MET A 7 0.41 -10.42 10.06
CA MET A 7 -0.66 -9.58 10.63
C MET A 7 -0.51 -8.11 10.21
N LYS A 8 0.71 -7.58 10.16
CA LYS A 8 0.96 -6.20 9.69
C LYS A 8 0.54 -6.00 8.23
N ILE A 9 0.86 -6.96 7.36
CA ILE A 9 0.47 -6.93 5.94
C ILE A 9 -1.06 -7.02 5.82
N ALA A 10 -1.69 -7.96 6.52
CA ALA A 10 -3.14 -8.13 6.49
C ALA A 10 -3.89 -6.89 6.98
N LEU A 11 -3.44 -6.29 8.09
CA LEU A 11 -4.01 -5.04 8.61
C LEU A 11 -3.85 -3.89 7.61
N THR A 12 -2.68 -3.77 6.99
CA THR A 12 -2.45 -2.73 5.97
C THR A 12 -3.36 -2.93 4.78
N TYR A 13 -3.48 -4.16 4.29
CA TYR A 13 -4.37 -4.50 3.18
C TYR A 13 -5.84 -4.21 3.50
N ILE A 14 -6.33 -4.63 4.66
CA ILE A 14 -7.70 -4.36 5.11
C ILE A 14 -7.95 -2.86 5.24
N THR A 15 -6.98 -2.11 5.75
CA THR A 15 -7.07 -0.64 5.87
C THR A 15 -7.20 0.01 4.49
N ILE A 16 -6.29 -0.32 3.56
CA ILE A 16 -6.32 0.17 2.18
C ILE A 16 -7.64 -0.18 1.49
N LEU A 17 -8.07 -1.44 1.62
CA LEU A 17 -9.31 -1.92 1.03
C LEU A 17 -10.52 -1.18 1.61
N THR A 18 -10.57 -1.01 2.93
CA THR A 18 -11.67 -0.30 3.60
C THR A 18 -11.75 1.15 3.14
N LEU A 19 -10.60 1.85 3.06
CA LEU A 19 -10.55 3.23 2.55
C LEU A 19 -11.01 3.31 1.09
N ALA A 20 -10.53 2.42 0.23
CA ALA A 20 -10.94 2.36 -1.17
C ALA A 20 -12.46 2.10 -1.30
N MET A 21 -12.99 1.13 -0.58
CA MET A 21 -14.42 0.80 -0.57
C MET A 21 -15.28 1.93 0.01
N LEU A 22 -14.82 2.59 1.08
CA LEU A 22 -15.50 3.77 1.63
C LEU A 22 -15.58 4.88 0.58
N SER A 23 -14.51 5.12 -0.17
CA SER A 23 -14.54 6.08 -1.28
C SER A 23 -15.57 5.72 -2.33
N TYR A 24 -15.62 4.44 -2.72
CA TYR A 24 -16.60 3.94 -3.69
C TYR A 24 -18.05 4.11 -3.21
N PHE A 25 -18.37 3.75 -1.96
CA PHE A 25 -19.74 3.81 -1.45
C PHE A 25 -20.21 5.21 -1.07
N THR A 26 -19.31 6.05 -0.57
CA THR A 26 -19.67 7.39 -0.08
C THR A 26 -19.50 8.48 -1.14
N GLY A 27 -18.77 8.19 -2.23
CA GLY A 27 -18.37 9.19 -3.21
C GLY A 27 -17.33 10.19 -2.69
N ILE A 28 -16.74 9.94 -1.52
CA ILE A 28 -15.72 10.82 -0.93
C ILE A 28 -14.34 10.38 -1.41
N VAL A 29 -13.74 11.18 -2.29
CA VAL A 29 -12.42 10.90 -2.93
C VAL A 29 -11.27 10.87 -1.94
N TYR A 30 -11.36 11.63 -0.84
CA TYR A 30 -10.31 11.71 0.15
C TYR A 30 -9.90 10.34 0.71
N TYR A 31 -10.84 9.39 0.80
CA TYR A 31 -10.52 8.03 1.25
C TYR A 31 -9.66 7.27 0.22
N ALA A 32 -9.95 7.40 -1.09
CA ALA A 32 -9.11 6.85 -2.14
C ALA A 32 -7.73 7.50 -2.17
N ASN A 33 -7.64 8.82 -1.96
CA ASN A 33 -6.35 9.53 -1.86
C ASN A 33 -5.52 9.05 -0.67
N LEU A 34 -6.16 8.81 0.49
CA LEU A 34 -5.47 8.29 1.66
C LEU A 34 -4.93 6.88 1.43
N ALA A 35 -5.70 6.01 0.77
CA ALA A 35 -5.24 4.68 0.37
C ALA A 35 -4.01 4.74 -0.54
N GLY A 36 -4.02 5.65 -1.52
CA GLY A 36 -2.89 5.90 -2.43
C GLY A 36 -1.68 6.46 -1.72
N PHE A 37 -1.87 7.41 -0.80
CA PHE A 37 -0.82 8.00 0.00
C PHE A 37 -0.11 6.96 0.88
N ILE A 38 -0.87 6.09 1.55
CA ILE A 38 -0.30 4.97 2.33
C ILE A 38 0.53 4.06 1.42
N GLY A 39 0.01 3.72 0.24
CA GLY A 39 0.71 2.93 -0.76
C GLY A 39 2.04 3.57 -1.20
N ALA A 40 2.01 4.83 -1.60
CA ALA A 40 3.18 5.57 -2.07
C ALA A 40 4.24 5.73 -0.99
N MET A 41 3.85 6.19 0.20
CA MET A 41 4.77 6.35 1.33
C MET A 41 5.36 5.02 1.78
N GLY A 42 4.58 3.95 1.78
CA GLY A 42 5.07 2.62 2.12
C GLY A 42 6.07 2.09 1.09
N ILE A 43 5.84 2.32 -0.20
CA ILE A 43 6.79 1.94 -1.26
C ILE A 43 8.09 2.72 -1.09
N MET A 44 8.01 4.04 -0.87
CA MET A 44 9.18 4.88 -0.61
C MET A 44 9.97 4.34 0.58
N TYR A 45 9.28 4.07 1.70
CA TYR A 45 9.90 3.50 2.88
C TYR A 45 10.62 2.17 2.60
N LEU A 46 10.00 1.24 1.89
CA LEU A 46 10.61 -0.07 1.58
C LEU A 46 11.72 0.01 0.55
N PHE A 47 11.62 0.96 -0.38
CA PHE A 47 12.62 1.17 -1.42
C PHE A 47 13.91 1.72 -0.83
N PHE A 48 13.82 2.70 0.07
CA PHE A 48 14.97 3.33 0.73
C PHE A 48 15.40 2.64 2.02
N LYS A 49 14.75 1.55 2.43
CA LYS A 49 15.16 0.81 3.62
C LYS A 49 16.51 0.13 3.37
N ASP A 50 17.52 0.55 4.12
CA ASP A 50 18.83 -0.07 4.15
C ASP A 50 18.74 -1.56 4.47
N ARG A 51 19.66 -2.33 3.87
CA ARG A 51 19.77 -3.77 4.08
C ARG A 51 21.18 -4.09 4.55
N PRO A 52 21.37 -5.11 5.39
CA PRO A 52 22.70 -5.52 5.80
C PRO A 52 23.52 -5.91 4.57
N GLU A 53 24.66 -5.25 4.38
CA GLU A 53 25.55 -5.47 3.22
C GLU A 53 26.26 -6.83 3.29
N ASP A 54 26.31 -7.44 4.48
CA ASP A 54 26.99 -8.69 4.79
C ASP A 54 26.12 -9.94 4.56
N TRP A 55 24.86 -9.77 4.15
CA TRP A 55 24.01 -10.91 3.80
C TRP A 55 24.44 -11.54 2.48
N ASP A 56 24.82 -12.83 2.51
CA ASP A 56 24.89 -13.66 1.31
C ASP A 56 23.50 -13.68 0.65
N GLU A 57 23.44 -13.46 -0.66
CA GLU A 57 22.18 -13.44 -1.42
C GLU A 57 21.37 -14.74 -1.29
N ASN A 58 22.03 -15.85 -0.98
CA ASN A 58 21.42 -17.17 -0.79
C ASN A 58 21.19 -17.54 0.68
N SER A 59 21.48 -16.64 1.63
CA SER A 59 21.19 -16.88 3.04
C SER A 59 19.68 -16.99 3.29
N ALA A 60 19.32 -17.71 4.36
CA ALA A 60 17.92 -17.86 4.75
C ALA A 60 17.28 -16.51 5.07
N GLU A 61 18.04 -15.61 5.70
CA GLU A 61 17.61 -14.27 6.08
C GLU A 61 17.33 -13.38 4.87
N ALA A 62 18.22 -13.40 3.86
CA ALA A 62 18.06 -12.64 2.63
C ALA A 62 16.85 -13.11 1.82
N LEU A 63 16.64 -14.43 1.74
CA LEU A 63 15.48 -15.02 1.07
C LEU A 63 14.17 -14.68 1.78
N GLU A 64 14.16 -14.70 3.11
CA GLU A 64 12.98 -14.35 3.89
C GLU A 64 12.61 -12.86 3.73
N ASP A 65 13.58 -11.94 3.83
CA ASP A 65 13.35 -10.51 3.61
C ASP A 65 12.82 -10.24 2.19
N LYS A 66 13.41 -10.89 1.18
CA LYS A 66 12.95 -10.79 -0.22
C LYS A 66 11.50 -11.25 -0.37
N ARG A 67 11.09 -12.32 0.32
CA ARG A 67 9.70 -12.81 0.31
C ARG A 67 8.75 -11.77 0.89
N TRP A 68 9.04 -11.26 2.09
CA TRP A 68 8.18 -10.28 2.76
C TRP A 68 8.08 -8.97 1.98
N ARG A 69 9.21 -8.52 1.41
CA ARG A 69 9.24 -7.31 0.58
C ARG A 69 8.35 -7.41 -0.65
N LYS A 70 8.35 -8.57 -1.34
CA LYS A 70 7.44 -8.81 -2.47
C LYS A 70 5.97 -8.68 -2.06
N MET A 71 5.59 -9.27 -0.91
CA MET A 71 4.23 -9.16 -0.40
C MET A 71 3.84 -7.72 -0.07
N TRP A 72 4.75 -6.96 0.53
CA TRP A 72 4.53 -5.55 0.80
C TRP A 72 4.36 -4.72 -0.46
N TYR A 73 5.19 -4.92 -1.48
CA TYR A 73 5.03 -4.22 -2.77
C TYR A 73 3.67 -4.50 -3.40
N PHE A 74 3.17 -5.73 -3.29
CA PHE A 74 1.84 -6.07 -3.79
C PHE A 74 0.74 -5.30 -3.06
N VAL A 75 0.75 -5.31 -1.72
CA VAL A 75 -0.29 -4.63 -0.91
C VAL A 75 -0.24 -3.11 -1.06
N LEU A 76 0.96 -2.53 -1.08
CA LEU A 76 1.12 -1.08 -1.22
C LEU A 76 0.85 -0.60 -2.64
N GLY A 77 1.27 -1.38 -3.64
CA GLY A 77 0.94 -1.14 -5.04
C GLY A 77 -0.57 -1.22 -5.29
N PHE A 78 -1.27 -2.15 -4.63
CA PHE A 78 -2.73 -2.20 -4.64
C PHE A 78 -3.35 -0.91 -4.09
N GLY A 79 -2.79 -0.30 -3.05
CA GLY A 79 -3.27 0.99 -2.54
C GLY A 79 -3.15 2.13 -3.54
N ILE A 80 -2.03 2.22 -4.24
CA ILE A 80 -1.84 3.20 -5.33
C ILE A 80 -2.84 2.93 -6.46
N PHE A 81 -2.96 1.67 -6.88
CA PHE A 81 -3.87 1.27 -7.95
C PHE A 81 -5.33 1.58 -7.61
N ALA A 82 -5.78 1.23 -6.41
CA ALA A 82 -7.13 1.52 -5.92
C ALA A 82 -7.38 3.04 -5.84
N SER A 83 -6.39 3.81 -5.42
CA SER A 83 -6.47 5.27 -5.41
C SER A 83 -6.68 5.86 -6.79
N LEU A 84 -5.94 5.38 -7.79
CA LEU A 84 -6.08 5.83 -9.17
C LEU A 84 -7.47 5.50 -9.73
N ILE A 85 -7.96 4.28 -9.50
CA ILE A 85 -9.29 3.86 -9.96
C ILE A 85 -10.37 4.68 -9.25
N PHE A 86 -10.48 4.55 -7.94
CA PHE A 86 -11.60 5.15 -7.20
C PHE A 86 -11.48 6.67 -7.13
N GLY A 87 -10.26 7.22 -7.14
CA GLY A 87 -10.06 8.67 -7.23
C GLY A 87 -10.47 9.25 -8.58
N SER A 88 -10.19 8.54 -9.68
CA SER A 88 -10.56 9.00 -11.03
C SER A 88 -12.07 8.94 -11.29
N LEU A 89 -12.80 7.99 -10.71
CA LEU A 89 -14.26 7.87 -10.86
C LEU A 89 -15.01 9.11 -10.36
N TRP A 90 -14.44 9.82 -9.39
CA TRP A 90 -15.04 11.00 -8.76
C TRP A 90 -14.32 12.30 -9.14
N ASN A 91 -13.51 12.29 -10.20
CA ASN A 91 -12.71 13.44 -10.62
C ASN A 91 -13.56 14.67 -11.00
N HIS A 92 -14.83 14.48 -11.37
CA HIS A 92 -15.78 15.57 -11.59
C HIS A 92 -15.96 16.46 -10.35
N GLN A 93 -15.78 15.94 -9.14
CA GLN A 93 -15.86 16.69 -7.89
C GLN A 93 -14.69 17.67 -7.68
N PHE A 94 -13.52 17.40 -8.29
CA PHE A 94 -12.33 18.26 -8.18
C PHE A 94 -12.10 19.14 -9.42
N GLY A 95 -12.61 18.73 -10.58
CA GLY A 95 -12.35 19.38 -11.87
C GLY A 95 -13.43 20.33 -12.37
N GLY A 96 -14.59 20.44 -11.71
CA GLY A 96 -15.70 21.30 -12.18
C GLY A 96 -16.25 20.91 -13.56
N MET A 97 -15.90 19.73 -14.09
CA MET A 97 -16.51 19.18 -15.29
C MET A 97 -17.82 18.51 -14.88
N ALA A 98 -18.90 19.25 -15.13
CA ALA A 98 -20.29 18.81 -15.01
C ALA A 98 -20.62 17.70 -16.03
#